data_AF-A0A4P8J481-F1
#
_entry.id   AF-A0A4P8J481-F1
#
_cell.length_a   1.000
_cell.length_b   1.000
_cell.length_c   1.000
_cell.angle_alpha   90.00
_cell.angle_beta   90.00
_cell.angle_gamma   90.00
#
_symmetry.space_group_name_H-M   'P 1'
#
loop_
_entity.id
_entity.type
_entity.pdbx_description
1 polymer ?
#
loop_
_entity_poly.entity_id
_entity_poly.type
_entity_poly.pdbx_seq_one_letter_code
_entity_poly.pdbx_strand_id
1 'polypeptide(L)'
;MLLAFSTLVSAHTVRIAWRRLAALLGGAIILLAGAPAFAVTQAAAAAPATAIAPIASAPVATSTGLMQMPDGRLLAPEFARIASRGELVVAVMGVDQPPFFEEHDGQLSGVDIDIAKEIAAKLGVKVRFNRDAKTYDGVVNLLASGQADLAISKLSRTLSRAQVISFSMPYIRLHRALLLNRVKFAMLAHGREVPDVIRAYDGTLGVVRNSSYATYVESNFPRAKVVPYPSWEALLKALDAGDVTAAYRDEFEVKHVLKRDPTASLRLRVVTLEDLDDPIAIGVNVGAPTLLAFVNQFLAERSKKIDVTTLLQASNN
;
A
#
# COMPACT_ATOMS: atom_id res chain seq x y z
N MET A 1 9.70 47.48 49.49
CA MET A 1 10.82 46.65 49.98
C MET A 1 11.07 45.55 48.94
N LEU A 2 12.30 45.26 48.46
CA LEU A 2 13.54 44.84 49.17
C LEU A 2 13.37 43.47 49.85
N LEU A 3 14.21 42.43 49.68
CA LEU A 3 15.50 42.22 48.94
C LEU A 3 15.41 40.86 48.15
N ALA A 4 16.22 40.46 47.16
CA ALA A 4 17.54 40.84 46.60
C ALA A 4 18.80 40.08 47.13
N PHE A 5 19.15 38.96 46.46
CA PHE A 5 20.45 38.22 46.39
C PHE A 5 20.35 37.30 45.13
N SER A 6 21.28 37.10 44.17
CA SER A 6 22.75 37.26 44.05
C SER A 6 23.53 36.21 44.86
N THR A 7 24.51 35.41 44.40
CA THR A 7 25.37 35.33 43.18
C THR A 7 25.72 33.81 42.90
N LEU A 8 26.56 33.29 41.97
CA LEU A 8 27.26 33.65 40.71
C LEU A 8 27.75 32.34 40.00
N VAL A 9 28.17 32.40 38.71
CA VAL A 9 29.20 31.50 38.06
C VAL A 9 28.81 30.00 37.83
N SER A 10 29.26 29.27 36.79
CA SER A 10 30.23 29.50 35.70
C SER A 10 29.75 28.99 34.34
N ALA A 11 30.36 29.47 33.25
CA ALA A 11 30.36 28.81 31.94
C ALA A 11 31.81 28.54 31.51
N HIS A 12 32.06 27.41 30.84
CA HIS A 12 33.41 27.06 30.37
C HIS A 12 33.46 26.75 28.87
N THR A 13 34.21 27.59 28.17
CA THR A 13 34.60 27.47 26.76
C THR A 13 35.95 26.78 26.66
N VAL A 14 36.11 25.85 25.71
CA VAL A 14 37.43 25.38 25.27
C VAL A 14 37.56 25.56 23.77
N ARG A 15 38.38 26.52 23.35
CA ARG A 15 38.96 26.59 22.01
C ARG A 15 40.37 26.02 22.08
N ILE A 16 40.72 25.09 21.19
CA ILE A 16 42.11 24.91 20.76
C ILE A 16 42.10 24.81 19.23
N ALA A 17 43.02 25.52 18.58
CA ALA A 17 43.22 25.51 17.13
C ALA A 17 44.68 25.18 16.83
N TRP A 18 44.94 24.39 15.79
CA TRP A 18 46.29 24.09 15.30
C TRP A 18 46.54 24.80 13.97
N ARG A 19 47.75 25.34 13.80
CA ARG A 19 48.14 26.18 12.65
C ARG A 19 49.27 25.48 11.88
N ARG A 20 49.18 25.56 10.54
CA ARG A 20 50.26 25.66 9.55
C ARG A 20 51.67 25.14 9.91
N LEU A 21 52.24 24.37 8.99
CA LEU A 21 53.60 24.63 8.51
C LEU A 21 53.65 24.53 6.97
N ALA A 22 54.67 25.11 6.35
CA ALA A 22 54.88 25.15 4.89
C ALA A 22 56.36 25.42 4.54
N ALA A 23 56.73 25.27 3.26
CA ALA A 23 58.08 25.40 2.69
C ALA A 23 59.05 24.24 3.09
N LEU A 24 60.16 23.95 2.40
CA LEU A 24 61.05 24.76 1.54
C LEU A 24 61.47 24.09 0.20
N LEU A 25 62.31 24.79 -0.57
CA LEU A 25 62.78 24.49 -1.94
C LEU A 25 64.30 24.13 -2.00
N GLY A 26 64.73 23.53 -3.10
CA GLY A 26 66.15 23.34 -3.51
C GLY A 26 66.60 21.86 -3.55
N GLY A 27 67.59 21.45 -4.36
CA GLY A 27 68.38 22.17 -5.39
C GLY A 27 69.67 21.39 -5.76
N ALA A 28 70.23 21.59 -6.97
CA ALA A 28 71.34 20.83 -7.61
C ALA A 28 71.01 19.34 -7.95
N ILE A 29 71.25 18.74 -9.13
CA ILE A 29 72.19 18.89 -10.28
C ILE A 29 73.56 18.22 -10.06
N ILE A 30 73.86 17.16 -10.83
CA ILE A 30 75.09 16.93 -11.67
C ILE A 30 75.12 15.47 -12.23
N LEU A 31 75.25 15.36 -13.57
CA LEU A 31 75.95 14.39 -14.47
C LEU A 31 76.27 12.91 -14.02
N LEU A 32 76.47 11.90 -14.90
CA LEU A 32 76.96 11.88 -16.30
C LEU A 32 76.65 10.52 -17.02
N ALA A 33 76.82 10.52 -18.36
CA ALA A 33 77.15 9.40 -19.27
C ALA A 33 76.05 8.43 -19.79
N GLY A 34 76.19 8.01 -21.06
CA GLY A 34 75.51 6.83 -21.64
C GLY A 34 74.69 7.03 -22.92
N ALA A 35 75.34 7.15 -24.08
CA ALA A 35 74.73 6.92 -25.42
C ALA A 35 75.08 5.48 -25.88
N PRO A 36 74.36 4.81 -26.83
CA PRO A 36 73.96 5.35 -28.14
C PRO A 36 72.49 5.11 -28.54
N ALA A 37 72.11 5.64 -29.70
CA ALA A 37 70.78 5.46 -30.28
C ALA A 37 70.64 4.14 -31.07
N PHE A 38 69.48 3.49 -30.93
CA PHE A 38 68.98 2.48 -31.88
C PHE A 38 67.60 2.91 -32.38
N ALA A 39 67.47 3.14 -33.68
CA ALA A 39 66.20 3.46 -34.31
C ALA A 39 65.39 2.17 -34.52
N VAL A 40 64.36 1.95 -33.71
CA VAL A 40 63.41 0.84 -33.90
C VAL A 40 62.20 1.36 -34.67
N THR A 41 61.97 0.84 -35.87
CA THR A 41 60.77 1.08 -36.66
C THR A 41 59.57 0.41 -35.99
N GLN A 42 58.83 1.16 -35.17
CA GLN A 42 57.64 0.64 -34.50
C GLN A 42 56.50 0.47 -35.51
N ALA A 43 56.17 -0.78 -35.84
CA ALA A 43 54.98 -1.09 -36.62
C ALA A 43 53.72 -0.67 -35.85
N ALA A 44 52.80 0.02 -36.53
CA ALA A 44 51.56 0.48 -35.93
C ALA A 44 50.61 -0.71 -35.68
N ALA A 45 50.60 -1.21 -34.45
CA ALA A 45 49.62 -2.20 -34.02
C ALA A 45 48.22 -1.58 -33.99
N ALA A 46 47.33 -2.06 -34.87
CA ALA A 46 45.93 -1.64 -34.86
C ALA A 46 45.27 -2.06 -33.54
N ALA A 47 44.77 -1.09 -32.77
CA ALA A 47 44.00 -1.38 -31.57
C ALA A 47 42.72 -2.16 -31.94
N PRO A 48 42.34 -3.20 -31.18
CA PRO A 48 41.10 -3.92 -31.43
C PRO A 48 39.91 -2.96 -31.25
N ALA A 49 39.06 -2.86 -32.26
CA ALA A 49 37.86 -2.04 -32.18
C ALA A 49 36.97 -2.58 -31.05
N THR A 50 36.74 -1.77 -30.01
CA THR A 50 35.80 -2.08 -28.95
C THR A 50 34.41 -2.21 -29.55
N ALA A 51 33.88 -3.44 -29.55
CA ALA A 51 32.53 -3.70 -30.00
C ALA A 51 31.54 -2.90 -29.14
N ILE A 52 30.94 -1.87 -29.75
CA ILE A 52 29.92 -1.05 -29.09
C ILE A 52 28.72 -1.97 -28.86
N ALA A 53 28.47 -2.33 -27.60
CA ALA A 53 27.28 -3.08 -27.23
C ALA A 53 26.04 -2.30 -27.71
N PRO A 54 25.05 -2.95 -28.35
CA PRO A 54 23.91 -2.25 -28.92
C PRO A 54 23.17 -1.48 -27.83
N ILE A 55 23.12 -0.16 -27.96
CA ILE A 55 22.36 0.71 -27.07
C ILE A 55 20.90 0.26 -27.17
N ALA A 56 20.34 -0.23 -26.06
CA ALA A 56 18.96 -0.67 -26.01
C ALA A 56 18.05 0.50 -26.43
N SER A 57 17.36 0.36 -27.56
CA SER A 57 16.49 1.40 -28.11
C SER A 57 15.40 1.76 -27.09
N ALA A 58 15.15 3.06 -26.89
CA ALA A 58 13.98 3.48 -26.14
C ALA A 58 12.70 3.21 -26.96
N PRO A 59 11.55 2.88 -26.34
CA PRO A 59 10.29 2.76 -27.06
C PRO A 59 9.91 4.08 -27.74
N VAL A 60 9.46 4.02 -28.99
CA VAL A 60 9.15 5.20 -29.82
C VAL A 60 7.64 5.41 -29.90
N ALA A 61 7.17 6.64 -29.66
CA ALA A 61 5.76 6.98 -29.80
C ALA A 61 5.34 7.03 -31.27
N THR A 62 4.21 6.40 -31.59
CA THR A 62 3.62 6.37 -32.94
C THR A 62 2.48 7.37 -33.09
N SER A 63 2.10 7.67 -34.33
CA SER A 63 0.95 8.55 -34.66
C SER A 63 -0.41 8.01 -34.19
N THR A 64 -0.50 6.75 -33.78
CA THR A 64 -1.73 6.14 -33.22
C THR A 64 -1.78 6.17 -31.69
N GLY A 65 -0.80 6.79 -31.02
CA GLY A 65 -0.69 6.82 -29.56
C GLY A 65 -0.15 5.54 -28.92
N LEU A 66 0.20 4.54 -29.73
CA LEU A 66 0.91 3.34 -29.28
C LEU A 66 2.42 3.60 -29.19
N MET A 67 3.10 2.86 -28.34
CA MET A 67 4.57 2.83 -28.25
C MET A 67 5.10 1.61 -29.01
N GLN A 68 6.04 1.83 -29.93
CA GLN A 68 6.80 0.78 -30.58
C GLN A 68 7.96 0.35 -29.68
N MET A 69 7.93 -0.91 -29.26
CA MET A 69 8.95 -1.55 -28.44
C MET A 69 10.15 -2.00 -29.29
N PRO A 70 11.35 -2.21 -28.70
CA PRO A 70 12.55 -2.66 -29.44
C PRO A 70 12.41 -4.05 -30.08
N ASP A 71 11.50 -4.88 -29.57
CA ASP A 71 11.13 -6.18 -30.14
C ASP A 71 10.06 -6.11 -31.23
N GLY A 72 9.69 -4.89 -31.67
CA GLY A 72 8.70 -4.63 -32.70
C GLY A 72 7.24 -4.65 -32.23
N ARG A 73 6.95 -5.00 -30.97
CA ARG A 73 5.57 -4.94 -30.45
C ARG A 73 5.07 -3.51 -30.37
N LEU A 74 3.79 -3.31 -30.70
CA LEU A 74 3.06 -2.08 -30.41
C LEU A 74 2.26 -2.26 -29.12
N LEU A 75 2.49 -1.41 -28.12
CA LEU A 75 1.84 -1.46 -26.81
C LEU A 75 1.21 -0.10 -26.45
N ALA A 76 0.12 -0.11 -25.67
CA ALA A 76 -0.38 1.12 -25.04
C ALA A 76 0.66 1.68 -24.04
N PRO A 77 0.74 3.00 -23.80
CA PRO A 77 1.79 3.62 -23.00
C PRO A 77 1.96 3.03 -21.58
N GLU A 78 0.88 2.61 -20.93
CA GLU A 78 0.93 1.87 -19.66
C GLU A 78 1.71 0.55 -19.74
N PHE A 79 1.42 -0.30 -20.72
CA PHE A 79 2.09 -1.59 -20.87
C PHE A 79 3.52 -1.41 -21.38
N ALA A 80 3.77 -0.42 -22.24
CA ALA A 80 5.11 -0.07 -22.68
C ALA A 80 6.00 0.34 -21.49
N ARG A 81 5.48 1.15 -20.56
CA ARG A 81 6.16 1.53 -19.31
C ARG A 81 6.44 0.32 -18.42
N ILE A 82 5.44 -0.53 -18.19
CA ILE A 82 5.57 -1.73 -17.34
C ILE A 82 6.58 -2.72 -17.94
N ALA A 83 6.49 -3.00 -19.24
CA ALA A 83 7.37 -3.91 -19.96
C ALA A 83 8.82 -3.39 -20.04
N SER A 84 9.02 -2.09 -20.32
CA SER A 84 10.37 -1.49 -20.36
C SER A 84 11.08 -1.50 -19.01
N ARG A 85 10.32 -1.44 -17.92
CA ARG A 85 10.84 -1.56 -16.54
C ARG A 85 11.04 -3.02 -16.12
N GLY A 86 10.42 -3.99 -16.82
CA GLY A 86 10.43 -5.42 -16.47
C GLY A 86 9.62 -5.80 -15.23
N GLU A 87 8.90 -4.84 -14.63
CA GLU A 87 8.21 -5.01 -13.35
C GLU A 87 6.86 -4.27 -13.33
N LEU A 88 5.82 -4.94 -12.84
CA LEU A 88 4.54 -4.35 -12.42
C LEU A 88 4.64 -3.88 -10.97
N VAL A 89 4.40 -2.59 -10.70
CA VAL A 89 4.45 -2.06 -9.33
C VAL A 89 3.04 -2.04 -8.74
N VAL A 90 2.84 -2.73 -7.62
CA VAL A 90 1.55 -2.85 -6.94
C VAL A 90 1.64 -2.24 -5.54
N ALA A 91 0.79 -1.26 -5.24
CA ALA A 91 0.67 -0.70 -3.90
C ALA A 91 -0.22 -1.61 -3.03
N VAL A 92 0.30 -1.95 -1.85
CA VAL A 92 -0.35 -2.77 -0.81
C VAL A 92 -0.12 -2.09 0.54
N MET A 93 -1.09 -2.08 1.44
CA MET A 93 -0.89 -1.46 2.76
C MET A 93 0.18 -2.24 3.53
N GLY A 94 1.22 -1.55 4.00
CA GLY A 94 2.30 -2.13 4.80
C GLY A 94 1.95 -2.27 6.28
N VAL A 95 0.74 -2.76 6.56
CA VAL A 95 0.17 -3.17 7.85
C VAL A 95 -0.76 -4.33 7.53
N ASP A 96 -0.44 -5.54 7.98
CA ASP A 96 -1.03 -6.75 7.41
C ASP A 96 -2.51 -6.96 7.75
N GLN A 97 -3.24 -7.55 6.80
CA GLN A 97 -4.68 -7.81 6.85
C GLN A 97 -4.94 -9.24 6.31
N PRO A 98 -4.58 -10.29 7.07
CA PRO A 98 -4.82 -11.67 6.66
C PRO A 98 -6.33 -11.97 6.47
N PRO A 99 -6.73 -12.82 5.50
CA PRO A 99 -5.90 -13.54 4.52
C PRO A 99 -5.75 -12.77 3.19
N PHE A 100 -5.97 -11.45 3.16
CA PHE A 100 -5.85 -10.65 1.94
C PHE A 100 -4.39 -10.37 1.59
N PHE A 101 -3.61 -9.90 2.56
CA PHE A 101 -2.17 -9.71 2.44
C PHE A 101 -1.50 -9.78 3.82
N GLU A 102 -0.45 -10.57 3.91
CA GLU A 102 0.43 -10.66 5.08
C GLU A 102 1.87 -11.00 4.67
N GLU A 103 2.82 -10.79 5.59
CA GLU A 103 4.25 -10.97 5.34
C GLU A 103 4.88 -11.88 6.42
N HIS A 104 5.36 -13.05 6.01
CA HIS A 104 6.05 -14.00 6.91
C HIS A 104 7.44 -14.31 6.34
N ASP A 105 8.48 -14.20 7.17
CA ASP A 105 9.90 -14.39 6.78
C ASP A 105 10.32 -13.61 5.51
N GLY A 106 9.77 -12.41 5.32
CA GLY A 106 10.00 -11.56 4.14
C GLY A 106 9.29 -12.02 2.87
N GLN A 107 8.38 -13.00 2.96
CA GLN A 107 7.55 -13.46 1.85
C GLN A 107 6.12 -12.95 2.01
N LEU A 108 5.61 -12.29 0.97
CA LEU A 108 4.23 -11.85 0.89
C LEU A 108 3.32 -12.98 0.40
N SER A 109 2.22 -13.19 1.12
CA SER A 109 1.15 -14.17 0.85
C SER A 109 -0.23 -13.50 0.97
N GLY A 110 -1.29 -14.25 0.61
CA GLY A 110 -2.68 -13.78 0.69
C GLY A 110 -3.33 -13.50 -0.67
N VAL A 111 -4.65 -13.33 -0.67
CA VAL A 111 -5.50 -13.25 -1.86
C VAL A 111 -5.14 -12.10 -2.81
N ASP A 112 -4.80 -10.93 -2.28
CA ASP A 112 -4.43 -9.75 -3.06
C ASP A 112 -3.05 -9.91 -3.70
N ILE A 113 -2.15 -10.60 -2.98
CA ILE A 113 -0.80 -10.91 -3.42
C ILE A 113 -0.83 -11.99 -4.52
N ASP A 114 -1.70 -13.00 -4.41
CA ASP A 114 -1.98 -13.97 -5.49
C ASP A 114 -2.45 -13.25 -6.77
N ILE A 115 -3.47 -12.39 -6.67
CA ILE A 115 -4.01 -11.61 -7.80
C ILE A 115 -2.90 -10.77 -8.44
N ALA A 116 -2.06 -10.09 -7.65
CA ALA A 116 -0.94 -9.31 -8.15
C ALA A 116 0.11 -10.14 -8.90
N LYS A 117 0.46 -11.32 -8.37
CA LYS A 117 1.38 -12.28 -9.00
C LYS A 117 0.80 -12.83 -10.32
N GLU A 118 -0.48 -13.18 -10.35
CA GLU A 118 -1.20 -13.66 -11.53
C GLU A 118 -1.23 -12.60 -12.65
N ILE A 119 -1.53 -11.33 -12.33
CA ILE A 119 -1.55 -10.22 -13.30
C ILE A 119 -0.14 -9.98 -13.87
N ALA A 120 0.90 -9.97 -13.02
CA ALA A 120 2.28 -9.79 -13.46
C ALA A 120 2.74 -10.94 -14.39
N ALA A 121 2.38 -12.19 -14.07
CA ALA A 121 2.66 -13.34 -14.91
C ALA A 121 1.97 -13.27 -16.28
N LYS A 122 0.71 -12.80 -16.34
CA LYS A 122 -0.02 -12.56 -17.60
C LYS A 122 0.61 -11.44 -18.45
N LEU A 123 1.28 -10.48 -17.82
CA LEU A 123 2.04 -9.40 -18.48
C LEU A 123 3.50 -9.79 -18.82
N GLY A 124 3.98 -10.96 -18.39
CA GLY A 124 5.35 -11.41 -18.63
C GLY A 124 6.42 -10.65 -17.84
N VAL A 125 6.05 -10.03 -16.71
CA VAL A 125 6.93 -9.20 -15.87
C VAL A 125 6.98 -9.71 -14.43
N LYS A 126 7.97 -9.25 -13.65
CA LYS A 126 7.97 -9.47 -12.20
C LYS A 126 6.91 -8.60 -11.51
N VAL A 127 6.50 -8.96 -10.30
CA VAL A 127 5.73 -8.07 -9.42
C VAL A 127 6.66 -7.43 -8.38
N ARG A 128 6.52 -6.13 -8.15
CA ARG A 128 7.19 -5.40 -7.07
C ARG A 128 6.14 -4.72 -6.19
N PHE A 129 6.09 -5.09 -4.92
CA PHE A 129 5.15 -4.52 -3.97
C PHE A 129 5.70 -3.23 -3.34
N ASN A 130 4.92 -2.15 -3.38
CA ASN A 130 5.16 -0.98 -2.55
C ASN A 130 4.30 -1.09 -1.28
N ARG A 131 4.94 -1.05 -0.10
CA ARG A 131 4.34 -1.16 1.24
C ARG A 131 4.62 0.06 2.14
N ASP A 132 4.92 1.20 1.53
CA ASP A 132 5.24 2.45 2.21
C ASP A 132 4.00 3.03 2.93
N ALA A 133 2.83 2.88 2.31
CA ALA A 133 1.55 3.32 2.85
C ALA A 133 1.11 2.52 4.08
N LYS A 134 0.78 3.22 5.17
CA LYS A 134 0.27 2.64 6.43
C LYS A 134 -1.24 2.85 6.64
N THR A 135 -1.95 3.30 5.60
CA THR A 135 -3.42 3.40 5.54
C THR A 135 -3.91 3.08 4.13
N TYR A 136 -5.16 2.64 3.99
CA TYR A 136 -5.80 2.40 2.69
C TYR A 136 -5.78 3.63 1.78
N ASP A 137 -5.99 4.83 2.33
CA ASP A 137 -5.95 6.07 1.54
C ASP A 137 -4.51 6.46 1.17
N GLY A 138 -3.51 6.03 1.95
CA GLY A 138 -2.11 6.09 1.54
C GLY A 138 -1.80 5.22 0.32
N VAL A 139 -2.38 4.02 0.23
CA VAL A 139 -2.26 3.14 -0.94
C VAL A 139 -2.85 3.80 -2.19
N VAL A 140 -4.00 4.47 -2.03
CA VAL A 140 -4.63 5.27 -3.09
C VAL A 140 -3.73 6.43 -3.53
N ASN A 141 -3.09 7.13 -2.58
CA ASN A 141 -2.17 8.23 -2.90
C ASN A 141 -0.91 7.77 -3.64
N LEU A 142 -0.33 6.60 -3.30
CA LEU A 142 0.78 6.00 -4.04
C LEU A 142 0.39 5.72 -5.51
N LEU A 143 -0.80 5.17 -5.73
CA LEU A 143 -1.33 4.91 -7.06
C LEU A 143 -1.64 6.20 -7.84
N ALA A 144 -2.31 7.18 -7.21
CA ALA A 144 -2.67 8.44 -7.84
C ALA A 144 -1.44 9.27 -8.26
N SER A 145 -0.37 9.23 -7.45
CA SER A 145 0.92 9.88 -7.75
C SER A 145 1.83 9.07 -8.69
N GLY A 146 1.39 7.92 -9.19
CA GLY A 146 2.15 7.10 -10.15
C GLY A 146 3.32 6.32 -9.54
N GLN A 147 3.41 6.22 -8.20
CA GLN A 147 4.42 5.41 -7.50
C GLN A 147 4.11 3.91 -7.56
N ALA A 148 2.90 3.54 -7.99
CA ALA A 148 2.49 2.20 -8.40
C ALA A 148 1.59 2.27 -9.64
N ASP A 149 1.52 1.18 -10.41
CA ASP A 149 0.61 1.07 -11.57
C ASP A 149 -0.78 0.54 -11.15
N LEU A 150 -0.85 -0.26 -10.09
CA LEU A 150 -2.08 -0.81 -9.50
C LEU A 150 -2.09 -0.66 -7.98
N ALA A 151 -3.29 -0.68 -7.38
CA ALA A 151 -3.51 -0.85 -5.94
C ALA A 151 -4.37 -2.10 -5.68
N ILE A 152 -3.84 -3.07 -4.94
CA ILE A 152 -4.54 -4.34 -4.61
C ILE A 152 -4.32 -4.58 -3.12
N SER A 153 -5.30 -4.18 -2.31
CA SER A 153 -5.11 -3.99 -0.86
C SER A 153 -6.44 -3.91 -0.08
N LYS A 154 -7.30 -4.92 -0.20
CA LYS A 154 -8.67 -5.00 0.35
C LYS A 154 -9.45 -3.69 0.16
N LEU A 155 -9.32 -3.10 -1.03
CA LEU A 155 -9.67 -1.70 -1.25
C LEU A 155 -11.15 -1.51 -1.61
N SER A 156 -11.94 -1.15 -0.60
CA SER A 156 -13.34 -0.70 -0.73
C SER A 156 -13.52 0.44 -1.74
N ARG A 157 -14.53 0.34 -2.61
CA ARG A 157 -14.91 1.39 -3.58
C ARG A 157 -15.73 2.50 -2.91
N THR A 158 -15.05 3.55 -2.47
CA THR A 158 -15.66 4.79 -1.95
C THR A 158 -15.65 5.90 -3.01
N LEU A 159 -16.65 6.79 -3.01
CA LEU A 159 -16.73 7.92 -3.95
C LEU A 159 -15.50 8.86 -3.90
N SER A 160 -14.96 9.13 -2.71
CA SER A 160 -13.75 9.95 -2.52
C SER A 160 -12.54 9.39 -3.27
N ARG A 161 -12.22 8.10 -3.07
CA ARG A 161 -11.16 7.40 -3.82
C ARG A 161 -11.42 7.42 -5.33
N ALA A 162 -12.68 7.27 -5.75
CA ALA A 162 -13.07 7.29 -7.17
C ALA A 162 -12.90 8.66 -7.86
N GLN A 163 -12.63 9.74 -7.12
CA GLN A 163 -12.26 11.06 -7.68
C GLN A 163 -10.78 11.13 -8.11
N VAL A 164 -9.92 10.23 -7.60
CA VAL A 164 -8.46 10.28 -7.81
C VAL A 164 -7.87 9.01 -8.44
N ILE A 165 -8.58 7.88 -8.38
CA ILE A 165 -8.22 6.63 -9.04
C ILE A 165 -9.43 6.01 -9.74
N SER A 166 -9.21 5.23 -10.79
CA SER A 166 -10.23 4.35 -11.36
C SER A 166 -10.27 3.02 -10.60
N PHE A 167 -11.43 2.35 -10.63
CA PHE A 167 -11.63 1.04 -10.00
C PHE A 167 -12.06 -0.01 -11.02
N SER A 168 -11.54 -1.22 -10.88
CA SER A 168 -12.01 -2.39 -11.62
C SER A 168 -13.43 -2.82 -11.23
N MET A 169 -13.95 -3.83 -11.93
CA MET A 169 -14.97 -4.71 -11.38
C MET A 169 -14.48 -5.30 -10.04
N PRO A 170 -15.36 -5.49 -9.04
CA PRO A 170 -14.93 -6.04 -7.75
C PRO A 170 -14.52 -7.51 -7.89
N TYR A 171 -13.40 -7.89 -7.27
CA TYR A 171 -12.93 -9.28 -7.21
C TYR A 171 -13.57 -10.07 -6.05
N ILE A 172 -14.11 -9.35 -5.06
CA ILE A 172 -15.04 -9.89 -4.07
C ILE A 172 -16.03 -8.78 -3.63
N ARG A 173 -17.24 -9.18 -3.24
CA ARG A 173 -18.18 -8.36 -2.48
C ARG A 173 -18.27 -8.91 -1.05
N LEU A 174 -18.16 -8.03 -0.07
CA LEU A 174 -18.39 -8.33 1.34
C LEU A 174 -19.63 -7.54 1.76
N HIS A 175 -20.59 -8.13 2.47
CA HIS A 175 -21.62 -7.32 3.11
C HIS A 175 -21.00 -6.49 4.25
N ARG A 176 -21.55 -5.30 4.49
CA ARG A 176 -21.21 -4.48 5.66
C ARG A 176 -21.90 -5.11 6.89
N ALA A 177 -21.27 -5.05 8.05
CA ALA A 177 -21.73 -5.75 9.25
C ALA A 177 -21.45 -4.96 10.53
N LEU A 178 -22.29 -5.21 11.53
CA LEU A 178 -22.11 -4.71 12.89
C LEU A 178 -21.73 -5.85 13.82
N LEU A 179 -20.77 -5.57 14.70
CA LEU A 179 -20.48 -6.36 15.89
C LEU A 179 -21.03 -5.59 17.10
N LEU A 180 -22.00 -6.16 17.79
CA LEU A 180 -22.79 -5.49 18.84
C LEU A 180 -22.39 -6.02 20.22
N ASN A 181 -22.18 -5.14 21.20
CA ASN A 181 -22.11 -5.53 22.61
C ASN A 181 -23.51 -5.94 23.07
N ARG A 182 -23.71 -7.21 23.46
CA ARG A 182 -25.06 -7.76 23.73
C ARG A 182 -25.80 -7.01 24.84
N VAL A 183 -25.11 -6.65 25.92
CA VAL A 183 -25.72 -6.00 27.09
C VAL A 183 -26.11 -4.58 26.74
N LYS A 184 -25.17 -3.79 26.21
CA LYS A 184 -25.41 -2.39 25.80
C LYS A 184 -26.47 -2.30 24.71
N PHE A 185 -26.48 -3.25 23.76
CA PHE A 185 -27.47 -3.30 22.70
C PHE A 185 -28.86 -3.69 23.21
N ALA A 186 -28.98 -4.69 24.11
CA ALA A 186 -30.26 -5.07 24.70
C ALA A 186 -30.88 -3.91 25.51
N MET A 187 -30.06 -3.16 26.24
CA MET A 187 -30.49 -1.93 26.93
C MET A 187 -31.04 -0.89 25.95
N LEU A 188 -30.32 -0.59 24.86
CA LEU A 188 -30.75 0.38 23.83
C LEU A 188 -31.97 -0.10 23.02
N ALA A 189 -32.09 -1.40 22.79
CA ALA A 189 -33.21 -1.99 22.07
C ALA A 189 -34.53 -1.82 22.84
N HIS A 190 -34.52 -1.87 24.17
CA HIS A 190 -35.72 -1.83 25.02
C HIS A 190 -36.79 -2.87 24.61
N GLY A 191 -36.36 -4.06 24.20
CA GLY A 191 -37.24 -5.14 23.72
C GLY A 191 -37.76 -5.00 22.29
N ARG A 192 -37.36 -3.95 21.55
CA ARG A 192 -37.62 -3.83 20.10
C ARG A 192 -36.77 -4.84 19.31
N GLU A 193 -37.28 -5.24 18.15
CA GLU A 193 -36.59 -6.18 17.28
C GLU A 193 -35.31 -5.63 16.67
N VAL A 194 -34.34 -6.52 16.43
CA VAL A 194 -32.98 -6.12 16.01
C VAL A 194 -32.97 -5.36 14.68
N PRO A 195 -33.70 -5.79 13.62
CA PRO A 195 -33.73 -5.04 12.35
C PRO A 195 -34.22 -3.60 12.53
N ASP A 196 -35.28 -3.39 13.32
CA ASP A 196 -35.87 -2.07 13.56
C ASP A 196 -34.87 -1.15 14.29
N VAL A 197 -34.23 -1.68 15.34
CA VAL A 197 -33.21 -0.93 16.11
C VAL A 197 -31.99 -0.60 15.25
N ILE A 198 -31.59 -1.46 14.33
CA ILE A 198 -30.47 -1.19 13.41
C ILE A 198 -30.87 -0.19 12.30
N ARG A 199 -32.07 -0.29 11.72
CA ARG A 199 -32.59 0.73 10.78
C ARG A 199 -32.77 2.09 11.44
N ALA A 200 -33.04 2.11 12.75
CA ALA A 200 -33.30 3.32 13.52
C ALA A 200 -32.13 3.77 14.42
N TYR A 201 -30.91 3.26 14.20
CA TYR A 201 -29.83 3.31 15.20
C TYR A 201 -29.32 4.72 15.54
N ASP A 202 -29.31 5.03 16.84
CA ASP A 202 -28.87 6.30 17.45
C ASP A 202 -27.85 6.12 18.60
N GLY A 203 -27.39 4.89 18.81
CA GLY A 203 -26.39 4.54 19.82
C GLY A 203 -24.97 4.95 19.45
N THR A 204 -24.02 4.63 20.33
CA THR A 204 -22.59 4.76 20.03
C THR A 204 -22.15 3.69 19.04
N LEU A 205 -21.47 4.11 17.97
CA LEU A 205 -21.03 3.24 16.86
C LEU A 205 -19.57 3.56 16.54
N GLY A 206 -18.69 2.60 16.79
CA GLY A 206 -17.26 2.75 16.54
C GLY A 206 -16.85 2.36 15.12
N VAL A 207 -15.96 3.15 14.53
CA VAL A 207 -15.35 2.91 13.21
C VAL A 207 -13.83 3.07 13.30
N VAL A 208 -13.08 2.39 12.43
CA VAL A 208 -11.63 2.64 12.31
C VAL A 208 -11.42 3.88 11.43
N ARG A 209 -10.66 4.87 11.91
CA ARG A 209 -10.33 6.09 11.14
C ARG A 209 -9.54 5.74 9.88
N ASN A 210 -9.66 6.57 8.82
CA ASN A 210 -8.98 6.35 7.53
C ASN A 210 -9.33 4.98 6.90
N SER A 211 -10.57 4.53 7.12
CA SER A 211 -11.17 3.37 6.48
C SER A 211 -12.47 3.78 5.78
N SER A 212 -12.90 2.98 4.82
CA SER A 212 -14.17 3.15 4.12
C SER A 212 -15.38 3.18 5.06
N TYR A 213 -15.33 2.46 6.17
CA TYR A 213 -16.38 2.44 7.20
C TYR A 213 -16.57 3.78 7.91
N ALA A 214 -15.51 4.59 8.01
CA ALA A 214 -15.62 5.95 8.53
C ALA A 214 -16.36 6.91 7.58
N THR A 215 -16.42 6.61 6.28
CA THR A 215 -17.26 7.33 5.31
C THR A 215 -18.65 6.70 5.18
N TYR A 216 -18.74 5.37 5.11
CA TYR A 216 -20.00 4.65 4.97
C TYR A 216 -20.94 4.83 6.18
N VAL A 217 -20.41 5.04 7.39
CA VAL A 217 -21.26 5.25 8.59
C VAL A 217 -22.13 6.51 8.47
N GLU A 218 -21.62 7.58 7.85
CA GLU A 218 -22.31 8.86 7.74
C GLU A 218 -23.60 8.75 6.91
N SER A 219 -23.58 7.95 5.83
CA SER A 219 -24.76 7.71 4.99
C SER A 219 -25.70 6.62 5.54
N ASN A 220 -25.15 5.59 6.19
CA ASN A 220 -25.92 4.39 6.54
C ASN A 220 -26.52 4.48 7.96
N PHE A 221 -25.89 5.26 8.84
CA PHE A 221 -26.29 5.46 10.23
C PHE A 221 -26.26 6.95 10.63
N PRO A 222 -26.99 7.83 9.91
CA PRO A 222 -26.92 9.29 10.09
C PRO A 222 -27.42 9.82 11.45
N ARG A 223 -27.96 8.95 12.31
CA ARG A 223 -28.34 9.27 13.71
C ARG A 223 -27.39 8.69 14.76
N ALA A 224 -26.41 7.86 14.36
CA ALA A 224 -25.48 7.24 15.29
C ALA A 224 -24.47 8.23 15.86
N LYS A 225 -24.05 7.98 17.11
CA LYS A 225 -22.95 8.70 17.75
C LYS A 225 -21.64 8.03 17.33
N VAL A 226 -21.12 8.45 16.18
CA VAL A 226 -19.94 7.87 15.56
C VAL A 226 -18.69 8.16 16.39
N VAL A 227 -17.89 7.12 16.69
CA VAL A 227 -16.65 7.24 17.46
C VAL A 227 -15.47 6.68 16.64
N PRO A 228 -14.49 7.51 16.23
CA PRO A 228 -13.36 7.06 15.42
C PRO A 228 -12.23 6.48 16.29
N TYR A 229 -11.81 5.24 16.00
CA TYR A 229 -10.73 4.53 16.67
C TYR A 229 -9.46 4.45 15.80
N PRO A 230 -8.25 4.36 16.41
CA PRO A 230 -7.00 4.30 15.67
C PRO A 230 -6.70 2.94 15.02
N SER A 231 -7.31 1.85 15.51
CA SER A 231 -7.14 0.49 15.00
C SER A 231 -8.38 -0.37 15.30
N TRP A 232 -8.50 -1.54 14.65
CA TRP A 232 -9.55 -2.50 14.93
C TRP A 232 -9.46 -3.07 16.36
N GLU A 233 -8.25 -3.36 16.83
CA GLU A 233 -8.01 -3.86 18.19
C GLU A 233 -8.48 -2.87 19.27
N ALA A 234 -8.23 -1.57 19.08
CA ALA A 234 -8.68 -0.53 19.99
C ALA A 234 -10.22 -0.41 20.01
N LEU A 235 -10.87 -0.57 18.85
CA LEU A 235 -12.31 -0.61 18.71
C LEU A 235 -12.92 -1.86 19.38
N LEU A 236 -12.33 -3.04 19.20
CA LEU A 236 -12.79 -4.26 19.88
C LEU A 236 -12.69 -4.13 21.40
N LYS A 237 -11.59 -3.59 21.95
CA LYS A 237 -11.45 -3.35 23.39
C LYS A 237 -12.54 -2.42 23.94
N ALA A 238 -12.86 -1.34 23.22
CA ALA A 238 -13.93 -0.42 23.60
C ALA A 238 -15.35 -0.99 23.44
N LEU A 239 -15.57 -1.87 22.44
CA LEU A 239 -16.81 -2.61 22.29
C LEU A 239 -17.00 -3.64 23.42
N ASP A 240 -15.91 -4.30 23.82
CA ASP A 240 -15.91 -5.31 24.88
C ASP A 240 -16.15 -4.68 26.26
N ALA A 241 -15.54 -3.53 26.55
CA ALA A 241 -15.89 -2.69 27.70
C ALA A 241 -17.30 -2.09 27.62
N GLY A 242 -17.84 -1.96 26.40
CA GLY A 242 -19.14 -1.36 26.13
C GLY A 242 -19.14 0.17 26.16
N ASP A 243 -18.01 0.81 25.89
CA ASP A 243 -17.91 2.26 25.64
C ASP A 243 -18.65 2.61 24.33
N VAL A 244 -18.51 1.75 23.33
CA VAL A 244 -19.39 1.71 22.15
C VAL A 244 -20.35 0.52 22.23
N THR A 245 -21.59 0.73 21.77
CA THR A 245 -22.61 -0.33 21.69
C THR A 245 -22.46 -1.19 20.43
N ALA A 246 -21.91 -0.61 19.35
CA ALA A 246 -21.65 -1.29 18.09
C ALA A 246 -20.27 -0.94 17.51
N ALA A 247 -19.67 -1.85 16.76
CA ALA A 247 -18.52 -1.62 15.89
C ALA A 247 -18.88 -1.97 14.44
N TYR A 248 -18.47 -1.14 13.47
CA TYR A 248 -18.89 -1.25 12.07
C TYR A 248 -17.71 -1.58 11.14
N ARG A 249 -17.81 -2.69 10.40
CA ARG A 249 -16.76 -3.19 9.47
C ARG A 249 -17.37 -4.14 8.42
N ASP A 250 -16.56 -4.81 7.61
CA ASP A 250 -17.05 -5.88 6.73
C ASP A 250 -17.41 -7.16 7.50
N GLU A 251 -18.30 -7.95 6.92
CA GLU A 251 -18.77 -9.20 7.52
C GLU A 251 -17.66 -10.22 7.78
N PHE A 252 -16.58 -10.23 6.99
CA PHE A 252 -15.46 -11.14 7.18
C PHE A 252 -14.75 -10.82 8.50
N GLU A 253 -14.35 -9.57 8.74
CA GLU A 253 -13.68 -9.16 9.98
C GLU A 253 -14.58 -9.37 11.20
N VAL A 254 -15.86 -9.04 11.08
CA VAL A 254 -16.86 -9.18 12.15
C VAL A 254 -17.11 -10.65 12.49
N LYS A 255 -17.17 -11.55 11.51
CA LYS A 255 -17.29 -13.01 11.72
C LYS A 255 -15.97 -13.62 12.21
N HIS A 256 -14.82 -13.12 11.75
CA HIS A 256 -13.50 -13.62 12.16
C HIS A 256 -13.23 -13.41 13.66
N VAL A 257 -13.75 -12.35 14.29
CA VAL A 257 -13.66 -12.17 15.76
C VAL A 257 -14.26 -13.36 16.50
N LEU A 258 -15.50 -13.76 16.19
CA LEU A 258 -16.16 -14.91 16.80
C LEU A 258 -15.53 -16.25 16.38
N LYS A 259 -14.78 -16.29 15.28
CA LYS A 259 -14.04 -17.48 14.84
C LYS A 259 -12.75 -17.66 15.64
N ARG A 260 -12.03 -16.57 15.92
CA ARG A 260 -10.80 -16.55 16.72
C ARG A 260 -11.07 -16.71 18.21
N ASP A 261 -12.16 -16.13 18.71
CA ASP A 261 -12.68 -16.33 20.07
C ASP A 261 -14.16 -16.73 20.03
N PRO A 262 -14.47 -18.05 20.05
CA PRO A 262 -15.85 -18.52 20.16
C PRO A 262 -16.56 -18.06 21.43
N THR A 263 -15.85 -17.74 22.51
CA THR A 263 -16.45 -17.25 23.77
C THR A 263 -16.94 -15.80 23.64
N ALA A 264 -16.38 -15.02 22.71
CA ALA A 264 -16.90 -13.71 22.33
C ALA A 264 -18.38 -13.77 21.95
N SER A 265 -18.89 -14.90 21.43
CA SER A 265 -20.30 -15.07 21.10
C SER A 265 -21.25 -14.93 22.31
N LEU A 266 -20.78 -15.10 23.55
CA LEU A 266 -21.53 -14.86 24.79
C LEU A 266 -21.68 -13.36 25.09
N ARG A 267 -20.72 -12.55 24.62
CA ARG A 267 -20.53 -11.12 24.94
C ARG A 267 -21.04 -10.23 23.80
N LEU A 268 -20.85 -10.70 22.58
CA LEU A 268 -21.04 -9.97 21.33
C LEU A 268 -22.05 -10.69 20.41
N ARG A 269 -22.67 -9.93 19.50
CA ARG A 269 -23.57 -10.45 18.45
C ARG A 269 -23.21 -9.86 17.09
N VAL A 270 -23.12 -10.71 16.08
CA VAL A 270 -22.96 -10.30 14.67
C VAL A 270 -24.33 -9.93 14.08
N VAL A 271 -24.38 -8.87 13.29
CA VAL A 271 -25.49 -8.54 12.38
C VAL A 271 -24.91 -8.19 11.01
N THR A 272 -25.19 -9.00 10.00
CA THR A 272 -24.88 -8.68 8.59
C THR A 272 -25.96 -7.75 8.03
N LEU A 273 -25.58 -6.80 7.17
CA LEU A 273 -26.48 -5.88 6.50
C LEU A 273 -26.57 -6.28 5.02
N GLU A 274 -27.47 -7.21 4.71
CA GLU A 274 -27.55 -7.91 3.41
C GLU A 274 -27.87 -6.96 2.24
N ASP A 275 -28.45 -5.78 2.50
CA ASP A 275 -28.71 -4.73 1.53
C ASP A 275 -27.53 -3.76 1.30
N LEU A 276 -26.42 -3.91 2.04
CA LEU A 276 -25.28 -2.98 2.00
C LEU A 276 -23.96 -3.69 1.66
N ASP A 277 -23.58 -3.66 0.39
CA ASP A 277 -22.28 -4.15 -0.09
C ASP A 277 -21.11 -3.21 0.22
N ASP A 278 -19.97 -3.78 0.60
CA ASP A 278 -18.64 -3.23 0.32
C ASP A 278 -17.99 -4.01 -0.85
N PRO A 279 -18.04 -3.49 -2.10
CA PRO A 279 -17.39 -4.09 -3.24
C PRO A 279 -15.89 -3.76 -3.24
N ILE A 280 -15.07 -4.79 -3.11
CA ILE A 280 -13.61 -4.71 -3.02
C ILE A 280 -13.02 -4.84 -4.44
N ALA A 281 -12.21 -3.87 -4.86
CA ALA A 281 -11.72 -3.79 -6.25
C ALA A 281 -10.26 -3.35 -6.37
N ILE A 282 -9.69 -3.57 -7.55
CA ILE A 282 -8.34 -3.13 -7.89
C ILE A 282 -8.40 -1.66 -8.29
N GLY A 283 -7.55 -0.84 -7.68
CA GLY A 283 -7.32 0.53 -8.10
C GLY A 283 -6.38 0.58 -9.31
N VAL A 284 -6.68 1.45 -10.27
CA VAL A 284 -5.82 1.77 -11.42
C VAL A 284 -5.69 3.30 -11.52
N ASN A 285 -4.52 3.81 -11.91
CA ASN A 285 -4.35 5.25 -12.13
C ASN A 285 -5.27 5.74 -13.27
N VAL A 286 -5.90 6.91 -13.11
CA VAL A 286 -6.84 7.46 -14.10
C VAL A 286 -6.24 7.68 -15.49
N GLY A 287 -4.91 7.84 -15.58
CA GLY A 287 -4.17 7.94 -16.84
C GLY A 287 -3.81 6.60 -17.51
N ALA A 288 -4.35 5.46 -17.04
CA ALA A 288 -4.08 4.12 -17.59
C ALA A 288 -5.38 3.34 -17.91
N PRO A 289 -6.24 3.85 -18.81
CA PRO A 289 -7.53 3.24 -19.11
C PRO A 289 -7.42 1.89 -19.83
N THR A 290 -6.35 1.61 -20.58
CA THR A 290 -6.16 0.30 -21.21
C THR A 290 -5.65 -0.73 -20.20
N LEU A 291 -4.86 -0.31 -19.19
CA LEU A 291 -4.56 -1.16 -18.03
C LEU A 291 -5.84 -1.52 -17.26
N LEU A 292 -6.75 -0.57 -17.05
CA LEU A 292 -8.04 -0.82 -16.42
C LEU A 292 -8.90 -1.82 -17.21
N ALA A 293 -8.95 -1.69 -18.55
CA ALA A 293 -9.65 -2.64 -19.41
C ALA A 293 -9.05 -4.05 -19.32
N PHE A 294 -7.72 -4.17 -19.34
CA PHE A 294 -7.01 -5.44 -19.15
C PHE A 294 -7.26 -6.07 -17.78
N VAL A 295 -7.24 -5.29 -16.70
CA VAL A 295 -7.57 -5.77 -15.34
C VAL A 295 -9.01 -6.28 -15.26
N ASN A 296 -9.97 -5.59 -15.89
CA ASN A 296 -11.36 -6.05 -15.97
C ASN A 296 -11.49 -7.37 -16.75
N GLN A 297 -10.79 -7.51 -17.89
CA GLN A 297 -10.76 -8.75 -18.66
C GLN A 297 -10.14 -9.91 -17.86
N PHE A 298 -9.00 -9.67 -17.21
CA PHE A 298 -8.35 -10.63 -16.32
C PHE A 298 -9.30 -11.12 -15.21
N LEU A 299 -10.02 -10.21 -14.55
CA LEU A 299 -10.98 -10.57 -13.50
C LEU A 299 -12.21 -11.33 -14.03
N ALA A 300 -12.59 -11.13 -15.29
CA ALA A 300 -13.65 -11.90 -15.94
C ALA A 300 -13.22 -13.32 -16.33
N GLU A 301 -11.95 -13.50 -16.74
CA GLU A 301 -11.36 -14.81 -17.08
C GLU A 301 -10.93 -15.63 -15.85
N ARG A 302 -10.79 -15.01 -14.67
CA ARG A 302 -10.24 -15.66 -13.47
C ARG A 302 -11.18 -16.71 -12.89
N SER A 303 -10.85 -17.99 -13.11
CA SER A 303 -11.60 -19.15 -12.60
C SER A 303 -11.65 -19.25 -11.07
N LYS A 304 -10.60 -18.79 -10.36
CA LYS A 304 -10.53 -18.71 -8.89
C LYS A 304 -11.44 -17.59 -8.37
N LYS A 305 -12.74 -17.91 -8.27
CA LYS A 305 -13.73 -17.09 -7.54
C LYS A 305 -13.33 -17.02 -6.06
N ILE A 306 -13.70 -15.92 -5.40
CA ILE A 306 -13.42 -15.68 -3.98
C ILE A 306 -14.73 -15.32 -3.30
N ASP A 307 -15.05 -16.00 -2.21
CA ASP A 307 -16.23 -15.72 -1.39
C ASP A 307 -15.86 -15.71 0.11
N VAL A 308 -16.77 -15.19 0.92
CA VAL A 308 -16.58 -15.01 2.37
C VAL A 308 -16.37 -16.35 3.09
N THR A 309 -17.01 -17.43 2.62
CA THR A 309 -16.85 -18.78 3.19
C THR A 309 -15.42 -19.27 3.00
N THR A 310 -14.89 -19.12 1.79
CA THR A 310 -13.52 -19.50 1.41
C THR A 310 -12.48 -18.64 2.15
N LEU A 311 -12.70 -17.33 2.29
CA LEU A 311 -11.83 -16.46 3.08
C LEU A 311 -11.82 -16.84 4.57
N LEU A 312 -12.99 -17.09 5.16
CA LEU A 312 -13.09 -17.54 6.54
C LEU A 312 -12.41 -18.91 6.71
N GLN A 313 -12.53 -19.83 5.75
CA GLN A 313 -11.82 -21.12 5.78
C GLN A 313 -10.31 -20.95 5.67
N ALA A 314 -9.81 -20.04 4.83
CA ALA A 314 -8.38 -19.77 4.69
C ALA A 314 -7.77 -19.20 5.99
N SER A 315 -8.50 -18.38 6.75
CA SER A 315 -8.05 -17.83 8.04
C SER A 315 -8.11 -18.84 9.21
N ASN A 316 -7.78 -20.11 8.97
CA ASN A 316 -7.70 -21.20 9.96
C ASN A 316 -6.28 -21.72 10.20
N ASN A 317 -5.36 -21.43 9.28
CA ASN A 317 -4.02 -21.99 9.22
C ASN A 317 -2.98 -20.92 9.57
#